data_AF-A0A7C5YYK9-F1
#
_entry.id   AF-A0A7C5YYK9-F1
#
_cell.length_a   1.000
_cell.length_b   1.000
_cell.length_c   1.000
_cell.angle_alpha   90.00
_cell.angle_beta   90.00
_cell.angle_gamma   90.00
#
_symmetry.space_group_name_H-M   'P 1'
#
loop_
_entity.id
_entity.type
_entity.pdbx_description
1 polymer ?
#
loop_
_entity_poly.entity_id
_entity_poly.type
_entity_poly.pdbx_seq_one_letter_code
_entity_poly.pdbx_strand_id
1 'polypeptide(L)'
;MAQNEPRKGGGRQRFLQGANLALYTLIGIAIVVLVNWFVNNHDKRWDLTPNQEYSLSPQSLKILKGLKQNVTIYAFDRKQDFSRRRDLLGEYEEASPRVTVRYVDPDRQPGLAKQYGVQSYGTIEVVSGTRHFQAQTTNEEGVTNALIRVLMGQKTIYFVQGHGERDIAGTGRDGFQDFKNELTNESYEVKTLTLLEKNEIPPDCEVLVVAGPKHDYLPPEIATITKYIEGGGRALFMLDAGTKLPNLSKMLAGWGVTVRDDLVVDLNPVARLFGTTPDMPLIIKYGTNPIVQPLQRIATLFPLSRSLDISKDAKGGASPEMLCQTSGESFGVEGFNPSMQQVSYQPGKDIKGPLTVAVADTISATDGTKNEGRFVVTGTSLLGANAYLDFQGNKDLLMNMVNWLSAEESLISIRPKSQQQQTLNMNQRQMGRLLYLGVLGLPLAIILVGAGVWWQRRR
;
A
#
# COMPACT_ATOMS: atom_id res chain seq x y z
N MET A 1 4.03 -110.70 -0.72
CA MET A 1 2.87 -109.80 -0.55
C MET A 1 3.30 -108.41 -0.93
N ALA A 2 2.71 -107.87 -2.00
CA ALA A 2 2.93 -106.51 -2.48
C ALA A 2 2.16 -105.51 -1.61
N GLN A 3 2.78 -104.38 -1.24
CA GLN A 3 2.04 -103.15 -0.95
C GLN A 3 2.80 -101.93 -1.49
N ASN A 4 2.07 -101.16 -2.28
CA ASN A 4 2.40 -99.86 -2.85
C ASN A 4 2.68 -98.81 -1.76
N GLU A 5 3.63 -97.92 -2.01
CA GLU A 5 3.54 -96.54 -1.55
C GLU A 5 3.54 -95.57 -2.76
N PRO A 6 2.62 -94.58 -2.79
CA PRO A 6 2.50 -93.65 -3.91
C PRO A 6 3.50 -92.50 -3.81
N ARG A 7 4.24 -92.28 -4.90
CA ARG A 7 4.84 -90.96 -5.21
C ARG A 7 3.75 -90.01 -5.70
N LYS A 8 3.57 -88.86 -5.04
CA LYS A 8 2.96 -87.59 -5.53
C LYS A 8 3.11 -86.58 -4.38
N GLY A 9 3.56 -85.33 -4.51
CA GLY A 9 3.89 -84.46 -5.64
C GLY A 9 3.80 -83.03 -5.09
N GLY A 10 4.93 -82.43 -4.66
CA GLY A 10 4.94 -81.12 -3.96
C GLY A 10 5.80 -80.02 -4.60
N GLY A 11 6.52 -80.31 -5.68
CA GLY A 11 7.49 -79.38 -6.27
C GLY A 11 6.88 -78.24 -7.10
N ARG A 12 5.71 -78.46 -7.72
CA ARG A 12 5.10 -77.48 -8.65
C ARG A 12 4.43 -76.29 -7.95
N GLN A 13 3.84 -76.49 -6.77
CA GLN A 13 3.20 -75.41 -6.00
C GLN A 13 4.22 -74.47 -5.33
N ARG A 14 5.35 -75.00 -4.83
CA ARG A 14 6.42 -74.18 -4.24
C ARG A 14 7.16 -73.32 -5.27
N PHE A 15 7.29 -73.80 -6.51
CA PHE A 15 7.90 -73.04 -7.61
C PHE A 15 6.98 -71.92 -8.12
N LEU A 16 5.66 -72.17 -8.20
CA LEU A 16 4.67 -71.14 -8.56
C LEU A 16 4.52 -70.05 -7.49
N GLN A 17 4.64 -70.39 -6.21
CA GLN A 17 4.64 -69.41 -5.12
C GLN A 17 5.91 -68.53 -5.11
N GLY A 18 7.08 -69.10 -5.42
CA GLY A 18 8.33 -68.34 -5.59
C GLY A 18 8.32 -67.42 -6.81
N ALA A 19 7.74 -67.87 -7.93
CA ALA A 19 7.58 -67.06 -9.14
C ALA A 19 6.62 -65.87 -8.92
N ASN A 20 5.51 -66.09 -8.22
CA ASN A 20 4.59 -65.00 -7.85
C ASN A 20 5.26 -64.00 -6.91
N LEU A 21 6.05 -64.46 -5.93
CA LEU A 21 6.78 -63.57 -5.03
C LEU A 21 7.80 -62.71 -5.79
N ALA A 22 8.56 -63.32 -6.71
CA ALA A 22 9.51 -62.60 -7.56
C ALA A 22 8.81 -61.57 -8.44
N LEU A 23 7.66 -61.93 -9.04
CA LEU A 23 6.86 -61.03 -9.87
C LEU A 23 6.33 -59.83 -9.06
N TYR A 24 5.76 -60.06 -7.87
CA TYR A 24 5.29 -58.98 -7.01
C TYR A 24 6.43 -58.06 -6.53
N THR A 25 7.62 -58.63 -6.28
CA THR A 25 8.80 -57.84 -5.89
C THR A 25 9.28 -56.96 -7.05
N LEU A 26 9.31 -57.51 -8.27
CA LEU A 26 9.66 -56.77 -9.48
C LEU A 26 8.67 -55.64 -9.77
N ILE A 27 7.37 -55.91 -9.63
CA ILE A 27 6.33 -54.89 -9.77
C ILE A 27 6.49 -53.81 -8.70
N GLY A 28 6.76 -54.19 -7.45
CA GLY A 28 7.01 -53.24 -6.36
C GLY A 28 8.20 -52.33 -6.63
N ILE A 29 9.32 -52.88 -7.09
CA ILE A 29 10.51 -52.11 -7.47
C ILE A 29 10.19 -51.20 -8.66
N ALA A 30 9.50 -51.69 -9.70
CA ALA A 30 9.11 -50.89 -10.85
C ALA A 30 8.21 -49.71 -10.46
N ILE A 31 7.26 -49.92 -9.53
CA ILE A 31 6.43 -48.84 -8.97
C ILE A 31 7.30 -47.84 -8.20
N VAL A 32 8.22 -48.29 -7.35
CA VAL A 32 9.11 -47.37 -6.61
C VAL A 32 9.98 -46.55 -7.56
N VAL A 33 10.51 -47.16 -8.61
CA VAL A 33 11.30 -46.46 -9.63
C VAL A 33 10.44 -45.47 -10.42
N LEU A 34 9.22 -45.85 -10.82
CA LEU A 34 8.28 -44.95 -11.50
C LEU A 34 7.84 -43.79 -10.62
N VAL A 35 7.53 -44.04 -9.35
CA VAL A 35 7.18 -43.02 -8.37
C VAL A 35 8.36 -42.08 -8.15
N ASN A 36 9.56 -42.62 -7.95
CA ASN A 36 10.75 -41.80 -7.74
C ASN A 36 11.10 -40.98 -8.99
N TRP A 37 10.98 -41.57 -10.18
CA TRP A 37 11.16 -40.85 -11.44
C TRP A 37 10.10 -39.74 -11.61
N PHE A 38 8.83 -40.02 -11.33
CA PHE A 38 7.75 -39.04 -11.44
C PHE A 38 7.92 -37.88 -10.44
N VAL A 39 8.27 -38.20 -9.19
CA VAL A 39 8.54 -37.21 -8.12
C VAL A 39 9.74 -36.34 -8.46
N ASN A 40 10.79 -36.90 -9.07
CA ASN A 40 12.02 -36.17 -9.37
C ASN A 40 11.96 -35.35 -10.68
N ASN A 41 10.96 -35.61 -11.55
CA ASN A 41 10.78 -34.87 -12.82
C ASN A 41 9.61 -33.89 -12.80
N HIS A 42 8.75 -33.92 -11.79
CA HIS A 42 7.62 -32.99 -11.66
C HIS A 42 7.69 -32.28 -10.30
N ASP A 43 8.39 -31.14 -10.27
CA ASP A 43 8.47 -30.22 -9.13
C ASP A 43 7.15 -29.45 -8.88
N LYS A 44 6.00 -30.08 -9.18
CA LYS A 44 4.70 -29.43 -8.97
C LYS A 44 4.30 -29.61 -7.51
N ARG A 45 4.66 -28.64 -6.67
CA ARG A 45 4.27 -28.59 -5.26
C ARG A 45 2.77 -28.32 -5.16
N TRP A 46 2.05 -29.24 -4.54
CA TRP A 46 0.65 -29.04 -4.19
C TRP A 46 0.56 -28.66 -2.73
N ASP A 47 0.16 -27.42 -2.48
CA ASP A 47 -0.12 -26.95 -1.14
C ASP A 47 -1.46 -27.55 -0.66
N LEU A 48 -1.36 -28.63 0.11
CA LEU A 48 -2.50 -29.32 0.73
C LEU A 48 -2.89 -28.68 2.07
N THR A 49 -2.31 -27.55 2.46
CA THR A 49 -2.72 -26.85 3.67
C THR A 49 -4.13 -26.29 3.49
N PRO A 50 -5.01 -26.34 4.51
CA PRO A 50 -6.38 -25.86 4.41
C PRO A 50 -6.50 -24.40 3.96
N ASN A 51 -5.46 -23.58 4.19
CA ASN A 51 -5.42 -22.15 3.92
C ASN A 51 -4.47 -21.75 2.78
N GLN A 52 -3.86 -22.71 2.08
CA GLN A 52 -2.88 -22.42 1.04
C GLN A 52 -1.73 -21.52 1.54
N GLU A 53 -1.15 -21.82 2.70
CA GLU A 53 -0.16 -20.96 3.38
C GLU A 53 1.19 -20.84 2.65
N TYR A 54 1.49 -21.79 1.76
CA TYR A 54 2.73 -21.87 0.99
C TYR A 54 2.52 -21.57 -0.49
N SER A 55 1.38 -20.96 -0.83
CA SER A 55 1.09 -20.54 -2.20
C SER A 55 0.58 -19.11 -2.23
N LEU A 56 0.98 -18.40 -3.29
CA LEU A 56 0.59 -17.02 -3.51
C LEU A 56 -0.93 -16.88 -3.57
N SER A 57 -1.43 -15.76 -3.05
CA SER A 57 -2.84 -15.44 -3.15
C SER A 57 -3.30 -15.39 -4.62
N PRO A 58 -4.58 -15.71 -4.89
CA PRO A 58 -5.15 -15.60 -6.23
C PRO A 58 -4.95 -14.22 -6.86
N GLN A 59 -4.93 -13.16 -6.04
CA GLN A 59 -4.67 -11.78 -6.45
C GLN A 59 -3.23 -11.60 -6.96
N SER A 60 -2.23 -12.03 -6.18
CA SER A 60 -0.81 -11.97 -6.57
C SER A 60 -0.56 -12.78 -7.84
N LEU A 61 -1.14 -13.98 -7.94
CA LEU A 61 -1.05 -14.81 -9.15
C LEU A 61 -1.66 -14.12 -10.38
N LYS A 62 -2.76 -13.39 -10.23
CA LYS A 62 -3.39 -12.64 -11.33
C LYS A 62 -2.46 -11.53 -11.84
N ILE A 63 -1.78 -10.82 -10.93
CA ILE A 63 -0.81 -9.76 -11.27
C ILE A 63 0.38 -10.38 -12.00
N LEU A 64 0.94 -11.46 -11.46
CA LEU A 64 2.11 -12.15 -12.01
C LEU A 64 1.88 -12.73 -13.40
N LYS A 65 0.69 -13.30 -13.64
CA LYS A 65 0.27 -13.77 -14.98
C LYS A 65 0.03 -12.63 -15.97
N GLY A 66 -0.35 -11.45 -15.48
CA GLY A 66 -0.59 -10.25 -16.29
C GLY A 66 0.68 -9.46 -16.63
N LEU A 67 1.86 -9.88 -16.17
CA LEU A 67 3.12 -9.15 -16.32
C LEU A 67 3.48 -8.93 -17.79
N LYS A 68 3.53 -7.65 -18.20
CA LYS A 68 3.98 -7.24 -19.54
C LYS A 68 5.49 -6.95 -19.62
N GLN A 69 6.12 -6.71 -18.48
CA GLN A 69 7.51 -6.26 -18.36
C GLN A 69 8.29 -7.22 -17.44
N ASN A 70 9.61 -7.27 -17.59
CA ASN A 70 10.46 -8.06 -16.70
C ASN A 70 10.63 -7.33 -15.36
N VAL A 71 10.59 -8.08 -14.27
CA VAL A 71 10.74 -7.58 -12.90
C VAL A 71 11.84 -8.37 -12.21
N THR A 72 12.77 -7.67 -11.56
CA THR A 72 13.79 -8.29 -10.70
C THR A 72 13.48 -7.96 -9.24
N ILE A 73 13.39 -8.97 -8.39
CA ILE A 73 13.24 -8.81 -6.94
C ILE A 73 14.60 -9.06 -6.29
N TYR A 74 15.20 -8.04 -5.69
CA TYR A 74 16.43 -8.14 -4.93
C TYR A 74 16.11 -8.33 -3.44
N ALA A 75 16.60 -9.43 -2.86
CA ALA A 75 16.53 -9.69 -1.44
C ALA A 75 17.90 -9.41 -0.80
N PHE A 76 18.00 -8.29 -0.10
CA PHE A 76 19.20 -7.87 0.61
C PHE A 76 19.25 -8.46 2.02
N ASP A 77 20.01 -9.55 2.20
CA ASP A 77 20.15 -10.24 3.50
C ASP A 77 21.52 -10.89 3.72
N ARG A 78 21.68 -11.43 4.92
CA ARG A 78 22.72 -12.41 5.23
C ARG A 78 22.38 -13.77 4.62
N LYS A 79 23.42 -14.53 4.26
CA LYS A 79 23.29 -15.87 3.66
C LYS A 79 22.37 -16.84 4.40
N GLN A 80 22.37 -16.77 5.73
CA GLN A 80 21.57 -17.64 6.61
C GLN A 80 20.06 -17.41 6.48
N ASP A 81 19.65 -16.20 6.11
CA ASP A 81 18.24 -15.81 6.00
C ASP A 81 17.69 -15.97 4.57
N PHE A 82 18.56 -16.24 3.58
CA PHE A 82 18.15 -16.47 2.19
C PHE A 82 17.22 -17.67 2.03
N SER A 83 17.39 -18.74 2.84
CA SER A 83 16.53 -19.92 2.77
C SER A 83 15.07 -19.56 3.09
N ARG A 84 14.84 -18.78 4.15
CA ARG A 84 13.50 -18.33 4.54
C ARG A 84 12.86 -17.42 3.49
N ARG A 85 13.66 -16.58 2.85
CA ARG A 85 13.18 -15.70 1.77
C ARG A 85 12.85 -16.48 0.50
N ARG A 86 13.55 -17.59 0.25
CA ARG A 86 13.36 -18.41 -0.93
C ARG A 86 12.00 -19.07 -0.97
N ASP A 87 11.43 -19.40 0.19
CA ASP A 87 10.09 -19.97 0.28
C ASP A 87 9.02 -19.02 -0.24
N LEU A 88 9.14 -17.71 0.01
CA LEU A 88 8.17 -16.72 -0.50
C LEU A 88 8.55 -16.24 -1.90
N LEU A 89 9.78 -15.78 -2.10
CA LEU A 89 10.19 -15.13 -3.34
C LEU A 89 10.33 -16.13 -4.49
N GLY A 90 10.70 -17.38 -4.19
CA GLY A 90 10.73 -18.47 -5.18
C GLY A 90 9.37 -18.67 -5.83
N GLU A 91 8.27 -18.56 -5.08
CA GLU A 91 6.92 -18.68 -5.61
C GLU A 91 6.59 -17.57 -6.63
N TYR A 92 7.16 -16.37 -6.50
CA TYR A 92 6.99 -15.30 -7.50
C TYR A 92 7.74 -15.61 -8.80
N GLU A 93 8.95 -16.18 -8.69
CA GLU A 93 9.76 -16.61 -9.83
C GLU A 93 9.13 -17.80 -10.56
N GLU A 94 8.57 -18.76 -9.83
CA GLU A 94 7.85 -19.91 -10.40
C GLU A 94 6.51 -19.50 -11.04
N ALA A 95 5.80 -18.52 -10.46
CA ALA A 95 4.50 -18.08 -10.95
C ALA A 95 4.57 -17.30 -12.27
N SER A 96 5.72 -16.70 -12.63
CA SER A 96 5.87 -15.98 -13.89
C SER A 96 7.31 -15.97 -14.40
N PRO A 97 7.57 -16.35 -15.66
CA PRO A 97 8.92 -16.36 -16.24
C PRO A 97 9.51 -14.95 -16.42
N ARG A 98 8.74 -13.90 -16.15
CA ARG A 98 9.15 -12.50 -16.21
C ARG A 98 9.64 -11.95 -14.88
N VAL A 99 9.54 -12.74 -13.81
CA VAL A 99 10.12 -12.41 -12.51
C VAL A 99 11.46 -13.10 -12.37
N THR A 100 12.44 -12.40 -11.85
CA THR A 100 13.75 -12.95 -11.49
C THR A 100 14.08 -12.56 -10.06
N VAL A 101 14.48 -13.51 -9.23
CA VAL A 101 14.83 -13.23 -7.84
C VAL A 101 16.34 -13.29 -7.64
N ARG A 102 16.90 -12.27 -6.99
CA ARG A 102 18.34 -12.17 -6.71
C ARG A 102 18.58 -11.96 -5.23
N TYR A 103 19.32 -12.89 -4.62
CA TYR A 103 19.75 -12.78 -3.23
C TYR A 103 21.10 -12.07 -3.18
N VAL A 104 21.12 -10.94 -2.49
CA VAL A 104 22.29 -10.06 -2.42
C VAL A 104 22.70 -9.92 -0.97
N ASP A 105 23.99 -10.11 -0.71
CA ASP A 105 24.60 -9.81 0.58
C ASP A 105 25.16 -8.38 0.53
N PRO A 106 24.57 -7.40 1.27
CA PRO A 106 24.97 -6.00 1.21
C PRO A 106 26.45 -5.77 1.51
N ASP A 107 27.05 -6.61 2.36
CA ASP A 107 28.46 -6.48 2.75
C ASP A 107 29.40 -6.95 1.65
N ARG A 108 28.96 -7.92 0.85
CA ARG A 108 29.72 -8.45 -0.29
C ARG A 108 29.53 -7.62 -1.55
N GLN A 109 28.37 -6.98 -1.71
CA GLN A 109 28.03 -6.16 -2.87
C GLN A 109 27.54 -4.75 -2.47
N PRO A 110 28.41 -3.94 -1.84
CA PRO A 110 28.02 -2.63 -1.31
C PRO A 110 27.63 -1.64 -2.41
N GLY A 111 28.16 -1.78 -3.63
CA GLY A 111 27.78 -0.93 -4.76
C GLY A 111 26.30 -1.07 -5.15
N LEU A 112 25.79 -2.31 -5.15
CA LEU A 112 24.40 -2.59 -5.48
C LEU A 112 23.46 -2.14 -4.35
N ALA A 113 23.85 -2.35 -3.10
CA ALA A 113 23.10 -1.85 -1.94
C ALA A 113 23.00 -0.31 -1.94
N LYS A 114 24.11 0.39 -2.24
CA LYS A 114 24.12 1.86 -2.37
C LYS A 114 23.26 2.35 -3.52
N GLN A 115 23.27 1.66 -4.66
CA GLN A 115 22.47 2.05 -5.83
C GLN A 115 20.97 2.13 -5.51
N TYR A 116 20.47 1.20 -4.70
CA TYR A 116 19.05 1.13 -4.31
C TYR A 116 18.78 1.68 -2.90
N GLY A 117 19.72 2.45 -2.31
CA GLY A 117 19.52 3.08 -1.01
C GLY A 117 19.32 2.12 0.17
N VAL A 118 19.78 0.87 0.07
CA VAL A 118 19.57 -0.16 1.09
C VAL A 118 20.48 0.07 2.29
N GLN A 119 19.89 0.40 3.44
CA GLN A 119 20.62 0.69 4.69
C GLN A 119 20.54 -0.42 5.73
N SER A 120 19.63 -1.39 5.57
CA SER A 120 19.37 -2.46 6.54
C SER A 120 19.23 -3.83 5.86
N TYR A 121 19.66 -4.88 6.57
CA TYR A 121 19.30 -6.26 6.22
C TYR A 121 17.79 -6.45 6.40
N GLY A 122 17.22 -7.42 5.69
CA GLY A 122 15.77 -7.60 5.66
C GLY A 122 15.10 -6.92 4.46
N THR A 123 15.81 -6.02 3.77
CA THR A 123 15.24 -5.22 2.68
C THR A 123 14.93 -6.06 1.44
N ILE A 124 13.74 -5.88 0.87
CA ILE A 124 13.34 -6.45 -0.43
C ILE A 124 13.06 -5.29 -1.36
N GLU A 125 13.78 -5.23 -2.47
CA GLU A 125 13.67 -4.21 -3.49
C GLU A 125 13.09 -4.82 -4.77
N VAL A 126 12.02 -4.25 -5.31
CA VAL A 126 11.41 -4.73 -6.56
C VAL A 126 11.75 -3.74 -7.67
N VAL A 127 12.27 -4.23 -8.80
CA VAL A 127 12.84 -3.41 -9.87
C VAL A 127 12.25 -3.79 -11.22
N SER A 128 11.84 -2.80 -12.04
CA SER A 128 11.47 -3.02 -13.44
C SER A 128 11.95 -1.87 -14.32
N GLY A 129 12.87 -2.17 -15.23
CA GLY A 129 13.54 -1.15 -16.04
C GLY A 129 14.38 -0.21 -15.16
N THR A 130 14.09 1.08 -15.19
CA THR A 130 14.73 2.11 -14.35
C THR A 130 14.06 2.30 -12.99
N ARG A 131 12.87 1.72 -12.79
CA ARG A 131 12.05 1.94 -11.59
C ARG A 131 12.34 0.89 -10.53
N HIS A 132 12.36 1.30 -9.28
CA HIS A 132 12.54 0.41 -8.14
C HIS A 132 11.70 0.89 -6.96
N PHE A 133 11.12 -0.05 -6.21
CA PHE A 133 10.40 0.24 -4.97
C PHE A 133 10.74 -0.80 -3.89
N GLN A 134 11.03 -0.29 -2.70
CA GLN A 134 11.25 -1.10 -1.51
C GLN A 134 9.93 -1.62 -0.94
N ALA A 135 9.86 -2.91 -0.64
CA ALA A 135 8.75 -3.50 0.09
C ALA A 135 8.74 -3.04 1.55
N GLN A 136 7.58 -2.55 2.02
CA GLN A 136 7.41 -2.11 3.42
C GLN A 136 7.50 -3.27 4.42
N THR A 137 7.09 -4.46 3.98
CA THR A 137 7.12 -5.70 4.76
C THR A 137 7.72 -6.83 3.94
N THR A 138 8.28 -7.84 4.61
CA THR A 138 8.93 -8.99 3.97
C THR A 138 7.99 -10.15 3.66
N ASN A 139 6.68 -9.95 3.85
CA ASN A 139 5.63 -10.92 3.55
C ASN A 139 5.05 -10.71 2.14
N GLU A 140 4.14 -11.60 1.71
CA GLU A 140 3.53 -11.53 0.37
C GLU A 140 2.91 -10.17 0.07
N GLU A 141 2.23 -9.58 1.05
CA GLU A 141 1.58 -8.27 0.94
C GLU A 141 2.57 -7.18 0.55
N GLY A 142 3.68 -7.05 1.29
CA GLY A 142 4.69 -6.03 1.02
C GLY A 142 5.34 -6.20 -0.34
N VAL A 143 5.67 -7.44 -0.71
CA VAL A 143 6.31 -7.77 -1.99
C VAL A 143 5.35 -7.53 -3.17
N THR A 144 4.09 -7.95 -3.06
CA THR A 144 3.09 -7.73 -4.12
C THR A 144 2.75 -6.25 -4.26
N ASN A 145 2.66 -5.51 -3.15
CA ASN A 145 2.41 -4.06 -3.21
C ASN A 145 3.57 -3.32 -3.88
N ALA A 146 4.82 -3.66 -3.54
CA ALA A 146 5.99 -3.11 -4.23
C ALA A 146 5.99 -3.47 -5.73
N LEU A 147 5.64 -4.72 -6.08
CA LEU A 147 5.48 -5.16 -7.46
C LEU A 147 4.42 -4.33 -8.21
N ILE A 148 3.24 -4.15 -7.62
CA ILE A 148 2.18 -3.32 -8.23
C ILE A 148 2.68 -1.91 -8.50
N ARG A 149 3.35 -1.28 -7.51
CA ARG A 149 3.88 0.09 -7.64
C ARG A 149 4.91 0.22 -8.77
N VAL A 150 5.82 -0.74 -8.87
CA VAL A 150 6.81 -0.81 -9.97
C VAL A 150 6.12 -0.92 -11.34
N LEU A 151 5.00 -1.64 -11.42
CA LEU A 151 4.29 -1.92 -12.66
C LEU A 151 3.32 -0.82 -13.11
N MET A 152 2.71 -0.09 -12.17
CA MET A 152 1.65 0.90 -12.42
C MET A 152 2.04 2.00 -13.42
N GLY A 153 3.33 2.27 -13.64
CA GLY A 153 3.77 3.35 -14.52
C GLY A 153 4.20 4.58 -13.74
N GLN A 154 4.77 5.55 -14.45
CA GLN A 154 4.99 6.89 -13.91
C GLN A 154 3.63 7.59 -13.92
N LYS A 155 3.07 7.88 -12.75
CA LYS A 155 1.81 8.63 -12.62
C LYS A 155 2.11 10.13 -12.79
N THR A 156 1.28 10.85 -13.52
CA THR A 156 1.53 12.27 -13.81
C THR A 156 0.76 13.16 -12.82
N ILE A 157 1.45 14.05 -12.14
CA ILE A 157 0.87 15.12 -11.32
C ILE A 157 0.94 16.42 -12.12
N TYR A 158 -0.21 17.07 -12.30
CA TYR A 158 -0.31 18.32 -13.04
C TYR A 158 -0.51 19.50 -12.09
N PHE A 159 0.39 20.47 -12.13
CA PHE A 159 0.26 21.74 -11.43
C PHE A 159 -0.40 22.78 -12.33
N VAL A 160 -1.50 23.37 -11.87
CA VAL A 160 -2.19 24.43 -12.61
C VAL A 160 -1.32 25.69 -12.65
N GLN A 161 -1.30 26.35 -13.81
CA GLN A 161 -0.56 27.58 -14.07
C GLN A 161 -1.45 28.55 -14.86
N GLY A 162 -1.18 29.86 -14.73
CA GLY A 162 -1.81 30.93 -15.52
C GLY A 162 -2.56 31.97 -14.69
N HIS A 163 -2.80 31.71 -13.41
CA HIS A 163 -3.47 32.61 -12.46
C HIS A 163 -2.57 33.06 -11.31
N GLY A 164 -1.24 32.97 -11.47
CA GLY A 164 -0.25 33.40 -10.48
C GLY A 164 0.08 32.34 -9.42
N GLU A 165 -0.21 31.07 -9.71
CA GLU A 165 0.19 29.93 -8.90
C GLU A 165 1.71 29.86 -8.71
N ARG A 166 2.13 29.07 -7.73
CA ARG A 166 3.54 28.85 -7.41
C ARG A 166 4.27 28.18 -8.57
N ASP A 167 5.47 28.66 -8.88
CA ASP A 167 6.31 28.08 -9.92
C ASP A 167 7.00 26.80 -9.42
N ILE A 168 6.69 25.67 -10.07
CA ILE A 168 7.28 24.36 -9.78
C ILE A 168 8.76 24.25 -10.15
N ALA A 169 9.27 25.15 -10.98
CA ALA A 169 10.69 25.27 -11.31
C ALA A 169 11.40 26.33 -10.45
N GLY A 170 10.65 27.08 -9.64
CA GLY A 170 11.16 28.16 -8.82
C GLY A 170 12.11 27.66 -7.74
N THR A 171 13.35 28.14 -7.77
CA THR A 171 14.39 27.85 -6.75
C THR A 171 14.39 28.85 -5.60
N GLY A 172 13.56 29.91 -5.70
CA GLY A 172 13.40 30.92 -4.67
C GLY A 172 12.74 30.37 -3.41
N ARG A 173 12.72 31.16 -2.34
CA ARG A 173 12.11 30.78 -1.05
C ARG A 173 10.64 30.39 -1.18
N ASP A 174 9.94 31.00 -2.11
CA ASP A 174 8.52 30.83 -2.34
C ASP A 174 8.22 29.94 -3.56
N GLY A 175 9.26 29.38 -4.19
CA GLY A 175 9.14 28.41 -5.28
C GLY A 175 8.87 26.99 -4.78
N PHE A 176 8.57 26.09 -5.71
CA PHE A 176 8.12 24.70 -5.44
C PHE A 176 9.09 23.64 -5.98
N GLN A 177 10.33 24.01 -6.33
CA GLN A 177 11.31 23.07 -6.86
C GLN A 177 11.56 21.89 -5.91
N ASP A 178 11.67 22.13 -4.60
CA ASP A 178 11.95 21.06 -3.65
C ASP A 178 10.77 20.10 -3.56
N PHE A 179 9.54 20.61 -3.58
CA PHE A 179 8.36 19.76 -3.61
C PHE A 179 8.29 18.93 -4.89
N LYS A 180 8.60 19.53 -6.05
CA LYS A 180 8.73 18.79 -7.32
C LYS A 180 9.78 17.67 -7.23
N ASN A 181 10.91 17.93 -6.59
CA ASN A 181 11.97 16.93 -6.40
C ASN A 181 11.47 15.76 -5.53
N GLU A 182 10.75 16.03 -4.45
CA GLU A 182 10.15 14.99 -3.61
C GLU A 182 9.14 14.12 -4.37
N LEU A 183 8.28 14.75 -5.18
CA LEU A 183 7.35 14.01 -6.05
C LEU A 183 8.10 13.15 -7.08
N THR A 184 9.18 13.69 -7.66
CA THR A 184 10.00 12.95 -8.64
C THR A 184 10.73 11.78 -7.98
N ASN A 185 11.17 11.93 -6.73
CA ASN A 185 11.79 10.86 -5.94
C ASN A 185 10.81 9.71 -5.68
N GLU A 186 9.52 10.00 -5.49
CA GLU A 186 8.44 8.99 -5.42
C GLU A 186 7.99 8.47 -6.80
N SER A 187 8.79 8.72 -7.85
CA SER A 187 8.53 8.28 -9.23
C SER A 187 7.26 8.87 -9.87
N TYR A 188 6.80 10.04 -9.44
CA TYR A 188 5.79 10.80 -10.18
C TYR A 188 6.44 11.59 -11.33
N GLU A 189 5.71 11.77 -12.43
CA GLU A 189 6.05 12.77 -13.45
C GLU A 189 5.34 14.07 -13.09
N VAL A 190 6.07 15.18 -12.98
CA VAL A 190 5.45 16.47 -12.62
C VAL A 190 5.40 17.37 -13.87
N LYS A 191 4.19 17.74 -14.27
CA LYS A 191 3.92 18.63 -15.42
C LYS A 191 3.14 19.87 -14.98
N THR A 192 3.14 20.89 -15.82
CA THR A 192 2.25 22.05 -15.68
C THR A 192 1.04 21.91 -16.59
N LEU A 193 -0.08 22.52 -16.21
CA LEU A 193 -1.31 22.58 -16.99
C LEU A 193 -1.85 24.01 -16.98
N THR A 194 -2.13 24.55 -18.17
CA THR A 194 -2.74 25.88 -18.31
C THR A 194 -4.14 25.73 -18.89
N LEU A 195 -5.16 25.79 -18.01
CA LEU A 195 -6.56 25.60 -18.40
C LEU A 195 -7.07 26.72 -19.33
N LEU A 196 -6.48 27.91 -19.25
CA LEU A 196 -6.74 29.03 -20.18
C LEU A 196 -6.44 28.68 -21.65
N GLU A 197 -5.41 27.87 -21.91
CA GLU A 197 -5.06 27.45 -23.27
C GLU A 197 -5.99 26.34 -23.74
N LYS A 198 -6.26 25.38 -22.86
CA LYS A 198 -7.11 24.23 -23.15
C LYS A 198 -7.91 23.85 -21.90
N ASN A 199 -9.23 24.03 -21.96
CA ASN A 199 -10.17 23.69 -20.89
C ASN A 199 -10.37 22.17 -20.73
N GLU A 200 -9.28 21.40 -20.69
CA GLU A 200 -9.27 19.95 -20.61
C GLU A 200 -8.14 19.50 -19.67
N ILE A 201 -8.47 18.64 -18.72
CA ILE A 201 -7.48 17.97 -17.88
C ILE A 201 -7.09 16.65 -18.57
N PRO A 202 -5.80 16.40 -18.84
CA PRO A 202 -5.35 15.19 -19.51
C PRO A 202 -5.81 13.90 -18.81
N PRO A 203 -6.12 12.83 -19.55
CA PRO A 203 -6.59 11.57 -18.96
C PRO A 203 -5.50 10.82 -18.17
N ASP A 204 -4.21 11.16 -18.35
CA ASP A 204 -3.09 10.64 -17.56
C ASP A 204 -2.85 11.44 -16.27
N CYS A 205 -3.67 12.45 -15.98
CA CYS A 205 -3.61 13.22 -14.75
C CYS A 205 -4.07 12.37 -13.56
N GLU A 206 -3.11 11.99 -12.71
CA GLU A 206 -3.38 11.27 -11.47
C GLU A 206 -3.87 12.23 -10.37
N VAL A 207 -3.17 13.35 -10.20
CA VAL A 207 -3.51 14.40 -9.23
C VAL A 207 -3.34 15.77 -9.87
N LEU A 208 -4.38 16.60 -9.77
CA LEU A 208 -4.34 18.00 -10.14
C LEU A 208 -3.96 18.83 -8.90
N VAL A 209 -2.96 19.70 -9.00
CA VAL A 209 -2.53 20.58 -7.90
C VAL A 209 -2.77 22.03 -8.26
N VAL A 210 -3.57 22.72 -7.45
CA VAL A 210 -3.81 24.17 -7.51
C VAL A 210 -3.02 24.79 -6.36
N ALA A 211 -1.86 25.37 -6.67
CA ALA A 211 -0.91 25.86 -5.66
C ALA A 211 -0.91 27.38 -5.59
N GLY A 212 -1.72 27.95 -4.69
CA GLY A 212 -1.69 29.37 -4.32
C GLY A 212 -2.02 30.36 -5.45
N PRO A 213 -3.12 30.18 -6.21
CA PRO A 213 -3.51 31.12 -7.26
C PRO A 213 -3.69 32.53 -6.69
N LYS A 214 -3.30 33.55 -7.46
CA LYS A 214 -3.42 34.98 -7.12
C LYS A 214 -4.62 35.65 -7.78
N HIS A 215 -5.13 35.05 -8.86
CA HIS A 215 -6.31 35.46 -9.57
C HIS A 215 -7.32 34.31 -9.62
N ASP A 216 -8.61 34.64 -9.66
CA ASP A 216 -9.67 33.64 -9.71
C ASP A 216 -9.78 33.02 -11.09
N TYR A 217 -10.19 31.76 -11.15
CA TYR A 217 -10.39 31.03 -12.41
C TYR A 217 -11.68 31.46 -13.10
N LEU A 218 -11.72 31.33 -14.42
CA LEU A 218 -12.90 31.61 -15.21
C LEU A 218 -13.96 30.51 -15.03
N PRO A 219 -15.26 30.82 -15.21
CA PRO A 219 -16.32 29.82 -15.09
C PRO A 219 -16.15 28.53 -15.94
N PRO A 220 -15.62 28.58 -17.18
CA PRO A 220 -15.33 27.37 -17.95
C PRO A 220 -14.26 26.49 -17.30
N GLU A 221 -13.22 27.08 -16.72
CA GLU A 221 -12.14 26.34 -16.05
C GLU A 221 -12.66 25.65 -14.78
N ILE A 222 -13.48 26.37 -13.99
CA ILE A 222 -14.15 25.82 -12.82
C ILE A 222 -15.07 24.67 -13.20
N ALA A 223 -15.80 24.78 -14.32
CA ALA A 223 -16.63 23.68 -14.82
C ALA A 223 -15.78 22.46 -15.23
N THR A 224 -14.61 22.66 -15.84
CA THR A 224 -13.68 21.57 -16.18
C THR A 224 -13.14 20.89 -14.92
N ILE A 225 -12.71 21.65 -13.91
CA ILE A 225 -12.22 21.09 -12.62
C ILE A 225 -13.35 20.33 -11.91
N THR A 226 -14.55 20.90 -11.86
CA THR A 226 -15.72 20.28 -11.24
C THR A 226 -16.03 18.93 -11.90
N LYS A 227 -16.11 18.90 -13.23
CA LYS A 227 -16.38 17.68 -14.00
C LYS A 227 -15.28 16.63 -13.81
N TYR A 228 -14.02 17.05 -13.74
CA TYR A 228 -12.91 16.12 -13.50
C TYR A 228 -13.02 15.44 -12.13
N ILE A 229 -13.26 16.19 -11.05
CA ILE A 229 -13.36 15.64 -9.70
C ILE A 229 -14.62 14.79 -9.54
N GLU A 230 -15.79 15.28 -9.99
CA GLU A 230 -17.04 14.50 -9.97
C GLU A 230 -16.98 13.23 -10.84
N GLY A 231 -16.09 13.21 -11.83
CA GLY A 231 -15.79 12.04 -12.67
C GLY A 231 -14.80 11.03 -12.05
N GLY A 232 -14.37 11.22 -10.79
CA GLY A 232 -13.40 10.36 -10.10
C GLY A 232 -11.97 10.90 -10.08
N GLY A 233 -11.76 12.13 -10.55
CA GLY A 233 -10.48 12.82 -10.50
C GLY A 233 -10.07 13.19 -9.09
N ARG A 234 -8.75 13.41 -8.91
CA ARG A 234 -8.15 13.75 -7.61
C ARG A 234 -7.48 15.12 -7.66
N ALA A 235 -7.69 15.93 -6.63
CA ALA A 235 -7.14 17.29 -6.58
C ALA A 235 -6.63 17.74 -5.21
N LEU A 236 -5.54 18.51 -5.21
CA LEU A 236 -5.01 19.22 -4.05
C LEU A 236 -5.16 20.73 -4.29
N PHE A 237 -5.93 21.41 -3.45
CA PHE A 237 -6.12 22.85 -3.47
C PHE A 237 -5.36 23.50 -2.31
N MET A 238 -4.43 24.38 -2.60
CA MET A 238 -3.66 25.10 -1.58
C MET A 238 -3.91 26.60 -1.71
N LEU A 239 -4.64 27.19 -0.75
CA LEU A 239 -5.26 28.51 -0.93
C LEU A 239 -4.74 29.55 0.06
N ASP A 240 -3.76 30.36 -0.35
CA ASP A 240 -3.12 31.41 0.47
C ASP A 240 -4.12 32.45 0.98
N ALA A 241 -4.01 32.93 2.23
CA ALA A 241 -4.79 34.07 2.75
C ALA A 241 -4.62 35.36 1.92
N GLY A 242 -5.60 36.28 2.01
CA GLY A 242 -5.54 37.60 1.37
C GLY A 242 -5.79 37.61 -0.15
N THR A 243 -6.22 36.49 -0.72
CA THR A 243 -6.60 36.37 -2.14
C THR A 243 -8.10 36.06 -2.28
N LYS A 244 -8.80 36.77 -3.16
CA LYS A 244 -10.23 36.57 -3.41
C LYS A 244 -10.46 35.69 -4.64
N LEU A 245 -11.07 34.53 -4.43
CA LEU A 245 -11.31 33.51 -5.45
C LEU A 245 -12.80 33.09 -5.47
N PRO A 246 -13.74 34.01 -5.72
CA PRO A 246 -15.17 33.74 -5.53
C PRO A 246 -15.72 32.54 -6.32
N ASN A 247 -15.23 32.27 -7.53
CA ASN A 247 -15.66 31.13 -8.33
C ASN A 247 -15.14 29.81 -7.75
N LEU A 248 -13.85 29.75 -7.41
CA LEU A 248 -13.24 28.57 -6.78
C LEU A 248 -13.84 28.30 -5.39
N SER A 249 -14.00 29.35 -4.57
CA SER A 249 -14.63 29.23 -3.24
C SER A 249 -16.08 28.76 -3.32
N LYS A 250 -16.84 29.20 -4.34
CA LYS A 250 -18.22 28.75 -4.57
C LYS A 250 -18.27 27.27 -4.98
N MET A 251 -17.33 26.81 -5.80
CA MET A 251 -17.20 25.39 -6.15
C MET A 251 -16.95 24.54 -4.90
N LEU A 252 -15.94 24.90 -4.09
CA LEU A 252 -15.60 24.19 -2.85
C LEU A 252 -16.74 24.22 -1.83
N ALA A 253 -17.47 25.34 -1.71
CA ALA A 253 -18.63 25.44 -0.84
C ALA A 253 -19.76 24.49 -1.28
N GLY A 254 -19.88 24.21 -2.59
CA GLY A 254 -20.77 23.18 -3.12
C GLY A 254 -20.47 21.78 -2.58
N TRP A 255 -19.18 21.50 -2.31
CA TRP A 255 -18.68 20.27 -1.70
C TRP A 255 -18.52 20.38 -0.18
N GLY A 256 -19.16 21.37 0.46
CA GLY A 256 -19.18 21.50 1.91
C GLY A 256 -17.94 22.16 2.53
N VAL A 257 -17.00 22.66 1.73
CA VAL A 257 -15.80 23.36 2.23
C VAL A 257 -15.94 24.86 1.99
N THR A 258 -16.14 25.63 3.06
CA THR A 258 -16.18 27.09 2.98
C THR A 258 -14.79 27.65 3.25
N VAL A 259 -14.22 28.33 2.26
CA VAL A 259 -12.93 29.01 2.37
C VAL A 259 -13.15 30.41 2.92
N ARG A 260 -12.65 30.70 4.13
CA ARG A 260 -12.82 32.01 4.77
C ARG A 260 -11.86 33.05 4.20
N ASP A 261 -12.23 34.33 4.35
CA ASP A 261 -11.42 35.50 3.99
C ASP A 261 -10.76 36.08 5.25
N ASP A 262 -9.92 35.26 5.88
CA ASP A 262 -9.23 35.58 7.12
C ASP A 262 -7.74 35.19 7.07
N LEU A 263 -6.98 35.72 8.03
CA LEU A 263 -5.64 35.24 8.36
C LEU A 263 -5.69 34.58 9.73
N VAL A 264 -5.26 33.33 9.80
CA VAL A 264 -5.14 32.60 11.06
C VAL A 264 -3.91 33.08 11.82
N VAL A 265 -4.14 33.50 13.05
CA VAL A 265 -3.11 33.85 14.02
C VAL A 265 -3.21 32.88 15.20
N ASP A 266 -2.09 32.28 15.59
CA ASP A 266 -2.02 31.36 16.72
C ASP A 266 -1.03 31.88 17.76
N LEU A 267 -1.53 32.21 18.96
CA LEU A 267 -0.72 32.73 20.06
C LEU A 267 -0.15 31.63 20.98
N ASN A 268 -0.20 30.36 20.54
CA ASN A 268 0.33 29.24 21.30
C ASN A 268 1.80 29.46 21.69
N PRO A 269 2.13 29.53 22.99
CA PRO A 269 3.49 29.79 23.46
C PRO A 269 4.49 28.71 23.03
N VAL A 270 4.02 27.48 22.77
CA VAL A 270 4.86 26.37 22.29
C VAL A 270 5.44 26.70 20.90
N ALA A 271 4.68 27.38 20.04
CA ALA A 271 5.10 27.72 18.69
C ALA A 271 6.39 28.59 18.70
N ARG A 272 6.50 29.51 19.67
CA ARG A 272 7.70 30.35 19.87
C ARG A 272 8.95 29.55 20.23
N LEU A 273 8.82 28.39 20.85
CA LEU A 273 9.96 27.50 21.15
C LEU A 273 10.57 26.90 19.87
N PHE A 274 9.78 26.81 18.79
CA PHE A 274 10.20 26.34 17.47
C PHE A 274 10.61 27.49 16.54
N GLY A 275 10.75 28.72 17.06
CA GLY A 275 11.17 29.90 16.30
C GLY A 275 10.11 30.42 15.31
N THR A 276 8.84 30.04 15.50
CA THR A 276 7.75 30.48 14.63
C THR A 276 7.15 31.80 15.11
N THR A 277 6.43 32.48 14.22
CA THR A 277 5.66 33.68 14.52
C THR A 277 4.16 33.37 14.58
N PRO A 278 3.32 34.23 15.21
CA PRO A 278 1.88 33.96 15.34
C PRO A 278 1.12 33.74 14.03
N ASP A 279 1.56 34.34 12.93
CA ASP A 279 1.05 34.17 11.57
C ASP A 279 1.53 32.89 10.88
N MET A 280 2.31 32.07 11.59
CA MET A 280 2.70 30.71 11.19
C MET A 280 2.25 29.70 12.25
N PRO A 281 0.93 29.39 12.32
CA PRO A 281 0.39 28.40 13.23
C PRO A 281 1.16 27.07 13.20
N LEU A 282 1.53 26.60 14.40
CA LEU A 282 2.12 25.28 14.61
C LEU A 282 1.00 24.29 14.93
N ILE A 283 0.77 23.34 14.04
CA ILE A 283 -0.28 22.33 14.16
C ILE A 283 0.29 21.09 14.83
N ILE A 284 -0.36 20.71 15.93
CA ILE A 284 -0.09 19.48 16.70
C ILE A 284 -1.38 18.68 16.96
N LYS A 285 -2.52 19.15 16.43
CA LYS A 285 -3.82 18.50 16.57
C LYS A 285 -4.32 18.10 15.19
N TYR A 286 -4.47 16.80 15.02
CA TYR A 286 -4.80 16.17 13.74
C TYR A 286 -6.11 15.40 13.83
N GLY A 287 -6.78 15.26 12.68
CA GLY A 287 -7.96 14.40 12.51
C GLY A 287 -7.64 12.91 12.52
N THR A 288 -8.58 12.11 12.00
CA THR A 288 -8.48 10.64 11.96
C THR A 288 -8.09 10.08 10.58
N ASN A 289 -8.10 10.94 9.55
CA ASN A 289 -7.77 10.57 8.19
C ASN A 289 -6.37 9.93 8.05
N PRO A 290 -6.19 8.91 7.19
CA PRO A 290 -4.88 8.28 6.93
C PRO A 290 -3.76 9.27 6.56
N ILE A 291 -4.08 10.43 5.96
CA ILE A 291 -3.11 11.48 5.66
C ILE A 291 -2.34 11.93 6.92
N VAL A 292 -3.04 12.06 8.05
CA VAL A 292 -2.50 12.70 9.26
C VAL A 292 -2.27 11.74 10.43
N GLN A 293 -2.72 10.48 10.33
CA GLN A 293 -2.46 9.45 11.36
C GLN A 293 -0.96 9.28 11.71
N PRO A 294 -0.01 9.28 10.75
CA PRO A 294 1.41 9.17 11.08
C PRO A 294 1.99 10.41 11.78
N LEU A 295 1.30 11.56 11.68
CA LEU A 295 1.79 12.87 12.13
C LEU A 295 1.45 13.19 13.58
N GLN A 296 0.79 12.30 14.32
CA GLN A 296 0.32 12.53 15.69
C GLN A 296 1.42 12.92 16.70
N ARG A 297 2.70 12.77 16.32
CA ARG A 297 3.88 13.13 17.14
C ARG A 297 4.83 14.12 16.46
N ILE A 298 4.48 14.64 15.29
CA ILE A 298 5.32 15.54 14.48
C ILE A 298 4.51 16.80 14.21
N ALA A 299 5.09 17.97 14.49
CA ALA A 299 4.40 19.22 14.24
C ALA A 299 4.50 19.63 12.76
N THR A 300 3.46 20.28 12.27
CA THR A 300 3.42 20.89 10.93
C THR A 300 3.22 22.39 11.05
N LEU A 301 3.78 23.16 10.12
CA LEU A 301 3.73 24.61 10.11
C LEU A 301 2.86 25.09 8.95
N PHE A 302 1.94 26.02 9.24
CA PHE A 302 1.00 26.57 8.25
C PHE A 302 1.18 28.09 8.09
N PRO A 303 2.25 28.57 7.40
CA PRO A 303 2.50 30.00 7.26
C PRO A 303 1.41 30.72 6.48
N LEU A 304 0.99 31.88 6.98
CA LEU A 304 -0.01 32.77 6.34
C LEU A 304 -1.28 32.03 5.91
N SER A 305 -1.76 31.12 6.75
CA SER A 305 -2.92 30.30 6.45
C SER A 305 -4.23 31.06 6.69
N ARG A 306 -5.23 30.79 5.85
CA ARG A 306 -6.64 31.08 6.13
C ARG A 306 -7.32 29.90 6.83
N SER A 307 -8.50 30.11 7.38
CA SER A 307 -9.32 29.05 7.97
C SER A 307 -10.33 28.47 6.97
N LEU A 308 -10.77 27.26 7.26
CA LEU A 308 -11.75 26.49 6.50
C LEU A 308 -12.88 26.08 7.42
N ASP A 309 -14.12 26.17 6.94
CA ASP A 309 -15.26 25.54 7.60
C ASP A 309 -15.76 24.35 6.80
N ILE A 310 -16.26 23.35 7.53
CA ILE A 310 -16.87 22.15 6.97
C ILE A 310 -18.37 22.16 7.23
N SER A 311 -19.16 21.83 6.21
CA SER A 311 -20.60 21.59 6.30
C SER A 311 -20.89 20.12 6.06
N LYS A 312 -21.75 19.54 6.89
CA LYS A 312 -22.25 18.17 6.72
C LYS A 312 -23.40 18.06 5.73
N ASP A 313 -23.96 19.19 5.29
CA ASP A 313 -25.10 19.28 4.36
C ASP A 313 -24.63 19.60 2.93
N ALA A 314 -23.53 18.99 2.49
CA ALA A 314 -22.93 19.24 1.19
C ALA A 314 -23.67 18.51 0.04
N LYS A 315 -23.58 19.05 -1.18
CA LYS A 315 -24.16 18.39 -2.36
C LYS A 315 -23.34 17.14 -2.71
N GLY A 316 -24.01 16.08 -3.20
CA GLY A 316 -23.35 14.88 -3.71
C GLY A 316 -22.86 13.89 -2.64
N GLY A 317 -23.32 14.02 -1.38
CA GLY A 317 -22.92 13.10 -0.30
C GLY A 317 -21.54 13.40 0.30
N ALA A 318 -20.93 14.52 -0.06
CA ALA A 318 -19.70 15.04 0.52
C ALA A 318 -19.83 15.24 2.04
N SER A 319 -18.84 14.78 2.80
CA SER A 319 -18.76 14.97 4.25
C SER A 319 -17.32 15.26 4.64
N PRO A 320 -16.83 16.49 4.37
CA PRO A 320 -15.42 16.82 4.56
C PRO A 320 -14.93 16.52 5.97
N GLU A 321 -13.80 15.82 6.06
CA GLU A 321 -13.11 15.54 7.30
C GLU A 321 -12.02 16.60 7.55
N MET A 322 -11.97 17.12 8.76
CA MET A 322 -10.88 17.96 9.24
C MET A 322 -9.57 17.17 9.30
N LEU A 323 -8.49 17.69 8.71
CA LEU A 323 -7.14 17.12 8.81
C LEU A 323 -6.30 17.79 9.89
N CYS A 324 -6.28 19.13 9.91
CA CYS A 324 -5.37 19.94 10.72
C CYS A 324 -6.15 21.05 11.43
N GLN A 325 -5.94 21.18 12.75
CA GLN A 325 -6.61 22.17 13.58
C GLN A 325 -5.61 22.96 14.43
N THR A 326 -5.81 24.27 14.50
CA THR A 326 -4.99 25.19 15.29
C THR A 326 -5.24 25.04 16.80
N SER A 327 -4.48 25.77 17.62
CA SER A 327 -4.69 25.78 19.06
C SER A 327 -5.99 26.49 19.47
N GLY A 328 -6.44 26.29 20.71
CA GLY A 328 -7.57 27.03 21.28
C GLY A 328 -7.31 28.53 21.48
N GLU A 329 -6.03 28.96 21.42
CA GLU A 329 -5.59 30.36 21.55
C GLU A 329 -5.45 31.06 20.19
N SER A 330 -5.92 30.40 19.12
CA SER A 330 -5.92 30.97 17.77
C SER A 330 -7.17 31.80 17.48
N PHE A 331 -7.07 32.64 16.47
CA PHE A 331 -8.18 33.41 15.91
C PHE A 331 -7.93 33.73 14.43
N GLY A 332 -9.01 33.97 13.69
CA GLY A 332 -8.99 34.35 12.29
C GLY A 332 -9.28 35.83 12.17
N VAL A 333 -8.33 36.60 11.64
CA VAL A 333 -8.48 38.04 11.40
C VAL A 333 -9.16 38.27 10.07
N GLU A 334 -10.41 38.71 10.11
CA GLU A 334 -11.22 38.89 8.91
C GLU A 334 -10.80 40.11 8.07
N GLY A 335 -10.87 39.95 6.75
CA GLY A 335 -10.52 41.00 5.79
C GLY A 335 -9.03 41.31 5.76
N PHE A 336 -8.21 40.30 6.02
CA PHE A 336 -6.76 40.41 5.94
C PHE A 336 -6.31 40.91 4.56
N ASN A 337 -5.38 41.86 4.58
CA ASN A 337 -4.69 42.35 3.40
C ASN A 337 -3.17 42.28 3.70
N PRO A 338 -2.33 41.77 2.77
CA PRO A 338 -0.88 41.74 2.95
C PRO A 338 -0.23 43.10 3.29
N SER A 339 -0.90 44.22 3.03
CA SER A 339 -0.44 45.58 3.37
C SER A 339 -0.76 46.01 4.81
N MET A 340 -1.43 45.16 5.59
CA MET A 340 -1.86 45.46 6.95
C MET A 340 -0.65 45.41 7.91
N GLN A 341 -0.42 46.49 8.68
CA GLN A 341 0.77 46.64 9.53
C GLN A 341 0.64 46.01 10.92
N GLN A 342 -0.58 45.80 11.40
CA GLN A 342 -0.85 45.15 12.69
C GLN A 342 -2.00 44.17 12.55
N VAL A 343 -1.80 42.97 13.07
CA VAL A 343 -2.78 41.90 13.11
C VAL A 343 -3.07 41.63 14.58
N SER A 344 -4.21 42.12 15.06
CA SER A 344 -4.65 41.96 16.46
C SER A 344 -6.12 41.56 16.49
N TYR A 345 -6.50 40.71 17.44
CA TYR A 345 -7.87 40.24 17.59
C TYR A 345 -8.87 41.38 17.84
N GLN A 346 -9.95 41.41 17.06
CA GLN A 346 -11.05 42.36 17.13
C GLN A 346 -12.35 41.64 17.55
N PRO A 347 -12.79 41.80 18.82
CA PRO A 347 -14.01 41.15 19.30
C PRO A 347 -15.25 41.51 18.47
N GLY A 348 -16.02 40.50 18.09
CA GLY A 348 -17.26 40.68 17.30
C GLY A 348 -17.05 40.79 15.79
N LYS A 349 -15.80 40.88 15.33
CA LYS A 349 -15.42 40.81 13.92
C LYS A 349 -14.64 39.54 13.61
N ASP A 350 -13.64 39.23 14.44
CA ASP A 350 -12.74 38.10 14.22
C ASP A 350 -13.30 36.79 14.77
N ILE A 351 -12.84 35.68 14.21
CA ILE A 351 -13.33 34.34 14.54
C ILE A 351 -12.42 33.74 15.60
N LYS A 352 -12.96 33.30 16.73
CA LYS A 352 -12.19 32.61 17.75
C LYS A 352 -11.97 31.15 17.37
N GLY A 353 -10.74 30.65 17.57
CA GLY A 353 -10.39 29.26 17.34
C GLY A 353 -10.94 28.28 18.39
N PRO A 354 -10.60 26.99 18.25
CA PRO A 354 -9.68 26.44 17.26
C PRO A 354 -10.26 26.43 15.83
N LEU A 355 -9.40 26.66 14.84
CA LEU A 355 -9.73 26.80 13.43
C LEU A 355 -9.17 25.64 12.63
N THR A 356 -9.93 25.20 11.63
CA THR A 356 -9.47 24.16 10.69
C THR A 356 -8.66 24.81 9.58
N VAL A 357 -7.49 24.25 9.27
CA VAL A 357 -6.57 24.79 8.23
C VAL A 357 -6.28 23.80 7.11
N ALA A 358 -6.71 22.55 7.24
CA ALA A 358 -6.73 21.59 6.16
C ALA A 358 -7.89 20.61 6.30
N VAL A 359 -8.48 20.20 5.17
CA VAL A 359 -9.60 19.26 5.07
C VAL A 359 -9.39 18.30 3.91
N ALA A 360 -9.98 17.11 3.99
CA ALA A 360 -10.07 16.15 2.90
C ALA A 360 -11.49 15.65 2.76
N ASP A 361 -11.88 15.26 1.54
CA ASP A 361 -13.15 14.60 1.31
C ASP A 361 -13.12 13.69 0.08
N THR A 362 -14.12 12.82 0.02
CA THR A 362 -14.40 11.92 -1.08
C THR A 362 -15.78 12.21 -1.64
N ILE A 363 -15.88 12.46 -2.94
CA ILE A 363 -17.14 12.73 -3.64
C ILE A 363 -17.61 11.44 -4.32
N SER A 364 -18.80 10.98 -3.95
CA SER A 364 -19.46 9.87 -4.64
C SER A 364 -20.00 10.33 -6.00
N ALA A 365 -19.67 9.62 -7.08
CA ALA A 365 -20.20 9.94 -8.40
C ALA A 365 -21.74 9.84 -8.42
N THR A 366 -22.39 10.82 -9.06
CA THR A 366 -23.85 10.95 -9.11
C THR A 366 -24.53 9.84 -9.94
N ASP A 367 -23.78 9.13 -10.78
CA ASP A 367 -24.29 8.18 -11.79
C ASP A 367 -24.09 6.69 -11.44
N GLY A 368 -23.77 6.35 -10.19
CA GLY A 368 -23.63 4.94 -9.76
C GLY A 368 -22.42 4.20 -10.34
N THR A 369 -21.54 4.91 -11.06
CA THR A 369 -20.19 4.44 -11.40
C THR A 369 -19.32 4.42 -10.14
N LYS A 370 -18.60 3.32 -9.90
CA LYS A 370 -17.75 3.08 -8.70
C LYS A 370 -16.52 4.01 -8.55
N ASN A 371 -16.40 5.07 -9.34
CA ASN A 371 -15.23 5.95 -9.28
C ASN A 371 -15.54 7.13 -8.37
N GLU A 372 -14.92 7.15 -7.20
CA GLU A 372 -15.04 8.22 -6.23
C GLU A 372 -13.99 9.30 -6.49
N GLY A 373 -14.42 10.55 -6.58
CA GLY A 373 -13.52 11.71 -6.65
C GLY A 373 -12.92 12.00 -5.29
N ARG A 374 -11.72 12.57 -5.23
CA ARG A 374 -11.08 12.95 -3.96
C ARG A 374 -10.48 14.32 -4.03
N PHE A 375 -10.55 15.05 -2.93
CA PHE A 375 -9.84 16.30 -2.85
C PHE A 375 -9.32 16.59 -1.44
N VAL A 376 -8.26 17.39 -1.40
CA VAL A 376 -7.70 17.98 -0.18
C VAL A 376 -7.66 19.49 -0.37
N VAL A 377 -8.04 20.25 0.65
CA VAL A 377 -7.90 21.72 0.68
C VAL A 377 -7.02 22.11 1.87
N THR A 378 -5.98 22.91 1.62
CA THR A 378 -5.18 23.57 2.65
C THR A 378 -5.38 25.07 2.60
N GLY A 379 -5.34 25.73 3.77
CA GLY A 379 -5.46 27.18 3.89
C GLY A 379 -4.19 27.95 3.49
N THR A 380 -3.16 27.27 2.98
CA THR A 380 -1.93 27.92 2.49
C THR A 380 -1.19 27.03 1.50
N SER A 381 -0.61 27.64 0.47
CA SER A 381 0.36 27.03 -0.44
C SER A 381 1.78 27.03 0.14
N LEU A 382 2.07 27.89 1.12
CA LEU A 382 3.43 28.01 1.68
C LEU A 382 3.91 26.74 2.37
N LEU A 383 2.99 25.83 2.76
CA LEU A 383 3.33 24.48 3.24
C LEU A 383 4.28 23.75 2.28
N GLY A 384 4.11 23.93 0.96
CA GLY A 384 4.92 23.29 -0.09
C GLY A 384 6.01 24.17 -0.68
N ALA A 385 6.18 25.39 -0.18
CA ALA A 385 7.24 26.27 -0.66
C ALA A 385 8.60 25.85 -0.09
N ASN A 386 9.68 26.04 -0.87
CA ASN A 386 11.05 25.67 -0.50
C ASN A 386 11.46 26.17 0.90
N ALA A 387 11.00 27.35 1.31
CA ALA A 387 11.31 27.91 2.63
C ALA A 387 10.71 27.16 3.83
N TYR A 388 9.69 26.33 3.61
CA TYR A 388 8.93 25.69 4.69
C TYR A 388 8.72 24.18 4.50
N LEU A 389 9.05 23.62 3.34
CA LEU A 389 8.88 22.19 3.07
C LEU A 389 9.68 21.33 4.04
N ASP A 390 10.93 21.73 4.33
CA ASP A 390 11.84 21.03 5.25
C ASP A 390 11.49 21.22 6.73
N PHE A 391 10.43 21.96 7.06
CA PHE A 391 9.98 22.08 8.43
C PHE A 391 9.36 20.76 8.90
N GLN A 392 10.07 20.03 9.76
CA GLN A 392 9.62 18.83 10.46
C GLN A 392 8.68 17.94 9.64
N GLY A 393 7.35 18.05 9.86
CA GLY A 393 6.35 17.21 9.22
C GLY A 393 5.73 17.75 7.93
N ASN A 394 6.12 18.93 7.42
CA ASN A 394 5.47 19.55 6.25
C ASN A 394 5.65 18.72 4.97
N LYS A 395 6.87 18.27 4.71
CA LYS A 395 7.17 17.30 3.66
C LYS A 395 6.31 16.04 3.79
N ASP A 396 6.31 15.41 4.97
CA ASP A 396 5.54 14.18 5.21
C ASP A 396 4.04 14.40 5.00
N LEU A 397 3.49 15.53 5.46
CA LEU A 397 2.08 15.87 5.27
C LEU A 397 1.72 15.98 3.78
N LEU A 398 2.51 16.70 2.99
CA LEU A 398 2.28 16.87 1.56
C LEU A 398 2.41 15.56 0.80
N MET A 399 3.42 14.75 1.12
CA MET A 399 3.59 13.44 0.50
C MET A 399 2.44 12.50 0.88
N ASN A 400 1.95 12.54 2.13
CA ASN A 400 0.78 11.77 2.54
C ASN A 400 -0.50 12.23 1.83
N MET A 401 -0.70 13.54 1.63
CA MET A 401 -1.83 14.08 0.87
C MET A 401 -1.80 13.56 -0.57
N VAL A 402 -0.66 13.70 -1.25
CA VAL A 402 -0.50 13.22 -2.63
C VAL A 402 -0.66 11.72 -2.72
N ASN A 403 -0.09 10.95 -1.78
CA ASN A 403 -0.22 9.50 -1.74
C ASN A 403 -1.65 9.04 -1.47
N TRP A 404 -2.41 9.73 -0.61
CA TRP A 404 -3.81 9.40 -0.36
C TRP A 404 -4.70 9.75 -1.56
N LEU A 405 -4.37 10.86 -2.25
CA LEU A 405 -5.02 11.25 -3.49
C LEU A 405 -4.70 10.27 -4.62
N SER A 406 -3.44 9.83 -4.75
CA SER A 406 -3.01 8.89 -5.81
C SER A 406 -3.26 7.41 -5.48
N ALA A 407 -3.63 7.09 -4.24
CA ALA A 407 -3.94 5.73 -3.83
C ALA A 407 -5.20 5.24 -4.55
N GLU A 408 -5.04 4.24 -5.40
CA GLU A 408 -6.15 3.42 -5.85
C GLU A 408 -6.57 2.49 -4.72
N GLU A 409 -7.66 2.81 -4.02
CA GLU A 409 -8.29 1.86 -3.08
C GLU A 409 -8.63 0.53 -3.75
N SER A 410 -8.79 0.51 -5.07
CA SER A 410 -9.10 -0.70 -5.84
C SER A 410 -7.95 -1.71 -5.95
N LEU A 411 -6.71 -1.37 -5.57
CA LEU A 411 -5.57 -2.30 -5.67
C LEU A 411 -4.94 -2.67 -4.32
N ILE A 412 -5.42 -2.12 -3.21
CA ILE A 412 -4.90 -2.39 -1.87
C ILE A 412 -5.97 -3.08 -1.03
N SER A 413 -6.23 -4.35 -1.34
CA SER A 413 -6.85 -5.24 -0.36
C SER A 413 -6.39 -6.68 -0.56
N ILE A 414 -5.07 -6.90 -0.62
CA ILE A 414 -4.58 -8.23 -0.24
C ILE A 414 -4.66 -8.25 1.29
N ARG A 415 -5.83 -8.62 1.82
CA ARG A 415 -5.96 -8.88 3.25
C ARG A 415 -4.94 -9.95 3.61
N PRO A 416 -4.15 -9.78 4.69
CA PRO A 416 -3.31 -10.85 5.18
C PRO A 416 -4.20 -12.08 5.40
N LYS A 417 -3.81 -13.22 4.82
CA LYS A 417 -4.39 -14.50 5.19
C LYS A 417 -4.24 -14.58 6.71
N SER A 418 -5.35 -14.58 7.43
CA SER A 418 -5.28 -14.71 8.89
C SER A 418 -4.58 -16.02 9.19
N GLN A 419 -3.40 -15.96 9.81
CA GLN A 419 -2.80 -17.13 10.44
C GLN A 419 -3.72 -17.53 11.58
N GLN A 420 -4.75 -18.29 11.25
CA GLN A 420 -5.58 -18.91 12.25
C GLN A 420 -4.68 -20.01 12.82
N GLN A 421 -4.03 -19.72 13.95
CA GLN A 421 -3.37 -20.75 14.73
C GLN A 421 -4.41 -21.83 14.98
N GLN A 422 -4.32 -22.93 14.23
CA GLN A 422 -5.14 -24.10 14.48
C GLN A 422 -4.63 -24.70 15.77
N THR A 423 -5.16 -24.22 16.89
CA THR A 423 -4.98 -24.91 18.15
C THR A 423 -5.78 -26.20 18.03
N LEU A 424 -5.09 -27.33 18.18
CA LEU A 424 -5.73 -28.62 18.33
C LEU A 424 -6.46 -28.62 19.69
N ASN A 425 -7.68 -28.08 19.71
CA ASN A 425 -8.57 -28.14 20.87
C ASN A 425 -9.13 -29.56 21.00
N MET A 426 -8.26 -30.50 21.36
CA MET A 426 -8.63 -31.88 21.62
C MET A 426 -9.16 -32.00 23.04
N ASN A 427 -10.39 -32.51 23.19
CA ASN A 427 -10.91 -32.86 24.50
C ASN A 427 -10.16 -34.09 25.07
N GLN A 428 -10.08 -34.26 26.38
CA GLN A 428 -9.36 -35.37 27.06
C GLN A 428 -9.75 -36.75 26.50
N ARG A 429 -11.01 -36.93 26.08
CA ARG A 429 -11.50 -38.17 25.44
C ARG A 429 -10.98 -38.39 24.01
N GLN A 430 -10.68 -37.33 23.26
CA GLN A 430 -10.07 -37.43 21.93
C GLN A 430 -8.58 -37.76 22.04
N MET A 431 -7.88 -37.12 22.99
CA MET A 431 -6.47 -37.42 23.29
C MET A 431 -6.30 -38.88 23.73
N GLY A 432 -7.16 -39.37 24.63
CA GLY A 432 -7.15 -40.78 25.05
C GLY A 432 -7.37 -41.75 23.88
N ARG A 433 -8.33 -41.48 22.99
CA ARG A 433 -8.58 -42.33 21.81
C ARG A 433 -7.39 -42.37 20.86
N LEU A 434 -6.73 -41.24 20.60
CA LEU A 434 -5.52 -41.19 19.78
C LEU A 434 -4.38 -42.01 20.40
N LEU A 435 -4.18 -41.91 21.72
CA LEU A 435 -3.22 -42.75 22.44
C LEU A 435 -3.55 -44.23 22.35
N TYR A 436 -4.81 -44.64 22.59
CA TYR A 436 -5.22 -46.04 22.49
C TYR A 436 -5.09 -46.59 21.06
N LEU A 437 -5.48 -45.80 20.04
CA LEU A 437 -5.35 -46.22 18.64
C LEU A 437 -3.88 -46.31 18.19
N GLY A 438 -3.03 -45.36 18.59
CA GLY A 438 -1.62 -45.35 18.22
C GLY A 438 -0.80 -46.41 18.97
N VAL A 439 -0.99 -46.54 20.28
CA VAL A 439 -0.19 -47.42 21.14
C VAL A 439 -0.70 -48.85 21.14
N LEU A 440 -2.02 -49.07 21.10
CA LEU A 440 -2.58 -50.43 21.11
C LEU A 440 -3.13 -50.83 19.74
N GLY A 441 -3.83 -49.93 19.04
CA GLY A 441 -4.46 -50.24 17.75
C GLY A 441 -3.48 -50.64 16.66
N LEU A 442 -2.43 -49.84 16.42
CA LEU A 442 -1.42 -50.11 15.39
C LEU A 442 -0.65 -51.43 15.63
N PRO A 443 -0.09 -51.68 16.82
CA PRO A 443 0.56 -52.95 17.10
C PRO A 443 -0.40 -54.15 17.00
N LEU A 444 -1.63 -54.01 17.48
CA LEU A 444 -2.62 -55.09 17.39
C LEU A 444 -3.01 -55.38 15.94
N ALA A 445 -3.15 -54.36 15.09
CA ALA A 445 -3.40 -54.53 13.67
C ALA A 445 -2.25 -55.27 12.98
N ILE A 446 -1.00 -54.92 13.30
CA ILE A 446 0.19 -55.63 12.79
C ILE A 446 0.19 -57.10 13.24
N ILE A 447 -0.13 -57.37 14.51
CA ILE A 447 -0.22 -58.73 15.05
C ILE A 447 -1.34 -59.52 14.36
N LEU A 448 -2.52 -58.94 14.17
CA LEU A 448 -3.65 -59.59 13.51
C LEU A 448 -3.37 -59.88 12.03
N VAL A 449 -2.73 -58.95 11.31
CA VAL A 449 -2.27 -59.18 9.93
C VAL A 449 -1.21 -60.27 9.91
N GLY A 450 -0.23 -60.24 10.81
CA GLY A 450 0.79 -61.27 10.94
C GLY A 450 0.21 -62.66 11.23
N ALA A 451 -0.75 -62.74 12.16
CA ALA A 451 -1.47 -63.96 12.50
C ALA A 451 -2.33 -64.46 11.32
N GLY A 452 -3.01 -63.56 10.61
CA GLY A 452 -3.79 -63.89 9.41
C GLY A 452 -2.92 -64.48 8.30
N VAL A 453 -1.77 -63.84 8.00
CA VAL A 453 -0.80 -64.35 7.04
C VAL A 453 -0.23 -65.70 7.49
N TRP A 454 0.08 -65.86 8.77
CA TRP A 454 0.56 -67.13 9.33
C TRP A 454 -0.49 -68.25 9.17
N TRP A 455 -1.76 -67.95 9.44
CA TRP A 455 -2.85 -68.93 9.34
C TRP A 455 -3.14 -69.32 7.88
N GLN A 456 -3.05 -68.36 6.97
CA GLN A 456 -3.23 -68.58 5.52
C GLN A 456 -2.05 -69.34 4.89
N ARG A 457 -0.85 -69.29 5.50
CA ARG A 457 0.31 -70.11 5.12
C ARG A 457 0.28 -71.53 5.71
N ARG A 458 -0.56 -71.77 6.71
CA ARG A 458 -0.71 -73.07 7.40
C ARG A 458 -1.80 -73.95 6.79
N ARG A 459 -2.76 -73.34 6.08
CA ARG A 459 -3.60 -74.01 5.07
C ARG A 459 -2.80 -74.15 3.78
#